data_AF-A0A379JJA0-F1
#
_entry.id   AF-A0A379JJA0-F1
#
_cell.length_a   1.000
_cell.length_b   1.000
_cell.length_c   1.000
_cell.angle_alpha   90.00
_cell.angle_beta   90.00
_cell.angle_gamma   90.00
#
_symmetry.space_group_name_H-M   'P 1'
#
loop_
_entity.id
_entity.type
_entity.pdbx_description
1 polymer ?
#
loop_
_entity_poly.entity_id
_entity_poly.type
_entity_poly.pdbx_seq_one_letter_code
_entity_poly.pdbx_strand_id
1 'polypeptide(L)'
;MAIDNTEWAMTSDITPEYAFRVPEGDARAWRLSWLPEHRLTREQARAGMELDELLSDPEVVYDGGAHGRAADLADTVGVLVEQAVLTLACRMAERLTAAPGDPPAASPGRPEPVLSGWARRHPAVTGARSRHRWM
;
A
#
# COMPACT_ATOMS: atom_id res chain seq x y z
N MET A 1 6.74 9.39 9.71
CA MET A 1 6.79 7.95 9.37
C MET A 1 7.71 7.76 8.17
N ALA A 2 8.23 6.55 7.95
CA ALA A 2 9.39 6.34 7.08
C ALA A 2 9.15 5.18 6.11
N ILE A 3 8.99 5.51 4.83
CA ILE A 3 9.10 4.54 3.75
C ILE A 3 10.51 3.93 3.74
N ASP A 4 10.60 2.62 4.01
CA ASP A 4 11.82 1.87 3.79
C ASP A 4 12.01 1.63 2.28
N ASN A 5 13.22 1.84 1.78
CA ASN A 5 13.49 1.94 0.36
C ASN A 5 14.80 1.27 -0.02
N THR A 6 14.71 0.29 -0.92
CA THR A 6 15.84 -0.42 -1.51
C THR A 6 15.97 -0.11 -3.00
N GLU A 7 16.90 -0.74 -3.70
CA GLU A 7 16.95 -0.64 -5.17
C GLU A 7 15.70 -1.24 -5.85
N TRP A 8 15.06 -2.22 -5.20
CA TRP A 8 14.06 -3.10 -5.84
C TRP A 8 12.65 -2.98 -5.24
N ALA A 9 12.51 -2.45 -4.04
CA ALA A 9 11.24 -2.35 -3.34
C ALA A 9 11.14 -1.11 -2.45
N MET A 10 9.92 -0.63 -2.24
CA MET A 10 9.56 0.36 -1.23
C MET A 10 8.40 -0.16 -0.40
N THR A 11 8.46 -0.03 0.92
CA THR A 11 7.45 -0.54 1.85
C THR A 11 7.16 0.48 2.95
N SER A 12 5.93 0.47 3.46
CA SER A 12 5.51 1.24 4.64
C SER A 12 5.42 0.33 5.86
N ASP A 13 5.60 0.90 7.06
CA ASP A 13 5.28 0.27 8.33
C ASP A 13 3.81 0.45 8.76
N ILE A 14 3.05 1.27 8.03
CA ILE A 14 1.65 1.63 8.33
C ILE A 14 0.69 0.87 7.43
N THR A 15 1.04 0.74 6.16
CA THR A 15 0.15 0.22 5.13
C THR A 15 0.66 -1.14 4.64
N PRO A 16 -0.24 -2.05 4.23
CA PRO A 16 0.16 -3.32 3.62
C PRO A 16 0.57 -3.17 2.15
N GLU A 17 0.53 -1.95 1.60
CA GLU A 17 0.88 -1.70 0.21
C GLU A 17 2.39 -1.52 0.03
N TYR A 18 2.86 -1.71 -1.19
CA TYR A 18 4.27 -1.68 -1.52
C TYR A 18 4.51 -1.28 -2.97
N ALA A 19 5.71 -0.79 -3.26
CA ALA A 19 6.20 -0.61 -4.62
C ALA A 19 7.28 -1.64 -4.93
N PHE A 20 7.32 -2.13 -6.17
CA PHE A 20 8.37 -3.02 -6.64
C PHE A 20 8.85 -2.64 -8.03
N ARG A 21 10.13 -2.87 -8.29
CA ARG A 21 10.77 -2.65 -9.59
C ARG A 21 10.72 -3.93 -10.43
N VAL A 22 10.18 -3.84 -11.64
CA VAL A 22 10.17 -4.91 -12.64
C VAL A 22 11.51 -4.91 -13.40
N PRO A 23 12.13 -6.06 -13.73
CA PRO A 23 13.43 -6.13 -14.38
C PRO A 23 13.49 -5.60 -15.83
N GLU A 24 12.39 -5.13 -16.40
CA GLU A 24 12.40 -4.48 -17.72
C GLU A 24 13.21 -3.18 -17.58
N GLY A 25 14.37 -3.09 -18.25
CA GLY A 25 15.40 -2.05 -18.09
C GLY A 25 15.01 -0.61 -18.47
N ASP A 26 13.75 -0.23 -18.25
CA ASP A 26 13.19 1.10 -18.46
C ASP A 26 13.28 1.94 -17.16
N ALA A 27 13.36 3.26 -17.31
CA ALA A 27 13.21 4.21 -16.23
C ALA A 27 11.82 4.12 -15.56
N ARG A 28 10.79 3.63 -16.28
CA ARG A 28 9.44 3.38 -15.76
C ARG A 28 9.19 1.93 -15.33
N ALA A 29 10.15 1.36 -14.61
CA ALA A 29 10.11 -0.02 -14.15
C ALA A 29 9.31 -0.25 -12.86
N TRP A 30 8.84 0.79 -12.17
CA TRP A 30 8.17 0.63 -10.87
C TRP A 30 6.67 0.41 -11.01
N ARG A 31 6.13 -0.41 -10.12
CA ARG A 31 4.69 -0.65 -9.98
C ARG A 31 4.31 -0.59 -8.51
N LEU A 32 3.11 -0.08 -8.23
CA LEU A 32 2.49 -0.10 -6.91
C LEU A 32 1.59 -1.33 -6.79
N SER A 33 1.52 -1.94 -5.62
CA SER A 33 0.61 -3.06 -5.33
C SER A 33 -0.86 -2.67 -5.50
N TRP A 34 -1.19 -1.41 -5.23
CA TRP A 34 -2.54 -0.86 -5.35
C TRP A 34 -2.83 -0.21 -6.71
N LEU A 35 -1.80 0.04 -7.53
CA LEU A 35 -1.96 0.57 -8.88
C LEU A 35 -1.12 -0.25 -9.88
N PRO A 36 -1.39 -1.56 -10.02
CA PRO A 36 -0.49 -2.44 -10.75
C PRO A 36 -0.43 -2.07 -12.23
N GLU A 37 -1.47 -1.56 -12.86
CA GLU A 37 -1.51 -1.26 -14.29
C GLU A 37 -0.58 -0.11 -14.71
N HIS A 38 -0.10 0.70 -13.76
CA HIS A 38 0.69 1.89 -14.04
C HIS A 38 2.19 1.59 -13.95
N ARG A 39 2.91 2.00 -15.01
CA ARG A 39 4.38 1.98 -15.07
C ARG A 39 4.92 3.33 -14.60
N LEU A 40 5.62 3.31 -13.48
CA LEU A 40 6.05 4.50 -12.75
C LEU A 40 7.57 4.63 -12.75
N THR A 41 8.05 5.86 -12.72
CA THR A 41 9.43 6.11 -12.32
C THR A 41 9.62 5.84 -10.82
N ARG A 42 10.86 5.76 -10.36
CA ARG A 42 11.17 5.60 -8.93
C ARG A 42 10.55 6.72 -8.07
N GLU A 43 10.58 7.95 -8.57
CA GLU A 43 10.02 9.13 -7.89
C GLU A 43 8.50 9.03 -7.79
N GLN A 44 7.83 8.67 -8.88
CA GLN A 44 6.38 8.48 -8.88
C GLN A 44 5.94 7.32 -7.98
N ALA A 45 6.71 6.23 -7.96
CA ALA A 45 6.44 5.12 -7.05
C ALA A 45 6.58 5.55 -5.58
N ARG A 46 7.59 6.37 -5.26
CA ARG A 46 7.72 6.95 -3.93
C ARG A 46 6.52 7.85 -3.59
N ALA A 47 6.12 8.72 -4.49
CA ALA A 47 4.96 9.58 -4.30
C ALA A 47 3.67 8.77 -4.05
N GLY A 48 3.48 7.66 -4.77
CA GLY A 48 2.34 6.76 -4.56
C GLY A 48 2.37 6.02 -3.22
N MET A 49 3.56 5.70 -2.70
CA MET A 49 3.71 5.15 -1.35
C MET A 49 3.38 6.21 -0.29
N GLU A 50 3.89 7.43 -0.44
CA GLU A 50 3.59 8.53 0.49
C GLU A 50 2.10 8.92 0.45
N LEU A 51 1.45 8.82 -0.71
CA LEU A 51 0.02 9.05 -0.86
C LEU A 51 -0.80 7.99 -0.10
N ASP A 52 -0.44 6.72 -0.25
CA ASP A 52 -1.10 5.63 0.45
C ASP A 52 -0.95 5.73 1.98
N GLU A 53 0.24 6.10 2.48
CA GLU A 53 0.43 6.38 3.91
C GLU A 53 -0.47 7.52 4.40
N LEU A 54 -0.51 8.63 3.64
CA LEU A 54 -1.29 9.80 4.00
C LEU A 54 -2.79 9.50 4.03
N LEU A 55 -3.29 8.74 3.07
CA LEU A 55 -4.70 8.35 2.98
C LEU A 55 -5.10 7.26 3.99
N SER A 56 -4.12 6.58 4.59
CA SER A 56 -4.34 5.57 5.62
C SER A 56 -4.47 6.15 7.03
N ASP A 57 -4.13 7.43 7.23
CA ASP A 57 -4.24 8.11 8.53
C ASP A 57 -5.62 8.77 8.71
N PRO A 58 -6.50 8.25 9.58
CA PRO A 58 -7.82 8.84 9.81
C PRO A 58 -7.77 10.19 10.54
N GLU A 59 -6.68 10.52 11.22
CA GLU A 59 -6.57 11.76 12.01
C GLU A 59 -6.42 13.00 11.12
N VAL A 60 -6.01 12.83 9.85
CA VAL A 60 -5.79 13.94 8.91
C VAL A 60 -6.97 14.23 7.98
N VAL A 61 -8.10 13.54 8.14
CA VAL A 61 -9.29 13.66 7.25
C VAL A 61 -9.90 15.07 7.22
N TYR A 62 -9.73 15.86 8.28
CA TYR A 62 -10.22 17.25 8.32
C TYR A 62 -9.10 18.27 8.16
N ASP A 63 -7.87 17.83 7.89
CA ASP A 63 -6.73 18.72 7.67
C ASP A 63 -6.63 19.14 6.20
N GLY A 64 -6.90 20.43 5.94
CA GLY A 64 -6.78 21.01 4.61
C GLY A 64 -5.35 20.95 4.05
N GLY A 65 -4.32 20.97 4.91
CA GLY A 65 -2.93 20.83 4.49
C GLY A 65 -2.64 19.41 3.97
N ALA A 66 -3.14 18.40 4.69
CA ALA A 66 -3.07 17.02 4.24
C ALA A 66 -3.80 16.80 2.90
N HIS A 67 -4.98 17.42 2.70
CA HIS A 67 -5.68 17.35 1.42
C HIS A 67 -4.88 17.95 0.26
N GLY A 68 -4.24 19.11 0.48
CA GLY A 68 -3.37 19.73 -0.53
C GLY A 68 -2.19 18.83 -0.88
N ARG A 69 -1.52 18.26 0.14
CA ARG A 69 -0.41 17.33 -0.08
C ARG A 69 -0.84 16.05 -0.79
N ALA A 70 -2.03 15.53 -0.48
CA ALA A 70 -2.59 14.37 -1.18
C ALA A 70 -2.81 14.67 -2.67
N ALA A 71 -3.29 15.86 -3.01
CA ALA A 71 -3.44 16.30 -4.40
C ALA A 71 -2.09 16.36 -5.12
N ASP A 72 -1.08 17.01 -4.53
CA ASP A 72 0.27 17.12 -5.12
C ASP A 72 0.90 15.73 -5.38
N LEU A 73 0.75 14.80 -4.43
CA LEU A 73 1.24 13.43 -4.56
C LEU A 73 0.49 12.66 -5.65
N ALA A 74 -0.84 12.79 -5.70
CA ALA A 74 -1.67 12.14 -6.72
C ALA A 74 -1.34 12.65 -8.13
N ASP A 75 -1.15 13.96 -8.28
CA ASP A 75 -0.71 14.59 -9.54
C ASP A 75 0.67 14.06 -9.98
N THR A 76 1.60 13.89 -9.04
CA THR A 76 2.93 13.30 -9.32
C THR A 76 2.80 11.87 -9.86
N VAL A 77 1.91 11.06 -9.26
CA VAL A 77 1.62 9.69 -9.71
C VAL A 77 0.86 9.67 -11.05
N GLY A 78 0.09 10.72 -11.34
CA GLY A 78 -0.76 10.83 -12.52
C GLY A 78 -2.16 10.24 -12.32
N VAL A 79 -2.70 10.31 -11.10
CA VAL A 79 -4.05 9.85 -10.75
C VAL A 79 -4.82 10.95 -10.02
N LEU A 80 -6.15 10.83 -9.99
CA LEU A 80 -6.98 11.66 -9.12
C LEU A 80 -6.94 11.14 -7.68
N VAL A 81 -7.03 12.04 -6.70
CA VAL A 81 -7.08 11.66 -5.27
C VAL A 81 -8.25 10.72 -4.99
N GLU A 82 -9.41 11.01 -5.57
CA GLU A 82 -10.63 10.19 -5.42
C GLU A 82 -10.43 8.78 -5.96
N GLN A 83 -9.70 8.64 -7.07
CA GLN A 83 -9.38 7.33 -7.64
C GLN A 83 -8.47 6.55 -6.67
N ALA A 84 -7.43 7.19 -6.13
CA ALA A 84 -6.54 6.57 -5.16
C ALA A 84 -7.31 6.11 -3.91
N VAL A 85 -8.17 6.97 -3.35
CA VAL A 85 -9.03 6.65 -2.20
C VAL A 85 -9.91 5.44 -2.49
N LEU A 86 -10.63 5.45 -3.62
CA LEU A 86 -11.53 4.34 -4.00
C LEU A 86 -10.77 3.03 -4.17
N THR A 87 -9.63 3.05 -4.86
CA THR A 87 -8.82 1.85 -5.08
C THR A 87 -8.29 1.27 -3.77
N LEU A 88 -7.77 2.11 -2.88
CA LEU A 88 -7.26 1.68 -1.57
C LEU A 88 -8.38 1.18 -0.66
N ALA A 89 -9.53 1.84 -0.65
CA ALA A 89 -10.70 1.41 0.11
C ALA A 89 -11.22 0.04 -0.35
N CYS A 90 -11.30 -0.21 -1.65
CA CYS A 90 -11.68 -1.52 -2.20
C CYS A 90 -10.72 -2.63 -1.72
N ARG A 91 -9.41 -2.38 -1.79
CA ARG A 91 -8.40 -3.35 -1.33
C ARG A 91 -8.48 -3.61 0.18
N MET A 92 -8.73 -2.57 0.97
CA MET A 92 -8.97 -2.73 2.39
C MET A 92 -10.21 -3.58 2.67
N ALA A 93 -11.31 -3.34 1.95
CA ALA A 93 -12.53 -4.12 2.05
C ALA A 93 -12.30 -5.60 1.67
N GLU A 94 -11.58 -5.87 0.57
CA GLU A 94 -11.20 -7.22 0.16
C GLU A 94 -10.46 -7.96 1.29
N ARG A 95 -9.47 -7.31 1.92
CA ARG A 95 -8.73 -7.89 3.06
C ARG A 95 -9.62 -8.17 4.26
N LEU A 96 -10.54 -7.26 4.60
CA LEU A 96 -11.47 -7.44 5.72
C LEU A 96 -12.47 -8.56 5.45
N THR A 97 -12.89 -8.76 4.20
CA THR A 97 -13.76 -9.87 3.80
C THR A 97 -13.04 -11.22 3.73
N ALA A 98 -11.71 -11.24 3.63
CA ALA A 98 -10.92 -12.45 3.37
C ALA A 98 -10.47 -13.25 4.60
N ALA A 99 -10.91 -12.95 5.84
CA ALA A 99 -10.41 -13.64 7.05
C ALA A 99 -11.51 -14.25 7.95
N PRO A 100 -11.33 -15.45 8.58
CA PRO A 100 -10.46 -16.58 8.24
C PRO A 100 -11.27 -17.87 7.94
N GLY A 101 -11.04 -18.52 6.79
CA GLY A 101 -11.60 -19.86 6.54
C GLY A 101 -11.61 -20.33 5.08
N ASP A 102 -11.72 -19.42 4.11
CA ASP A 102 -11.74 -19.80 2.70
C ASP A 102 -10.36 -19.61 2.04
N PRO A 103 -9.72 -20.68 1.53
CA PRO A 103 -8.62 -20.49 0.61
C PRO A 103 -9.15 -19.80 -0.66
N PRO A 104 -8.45 -18.79 -1.21
CA PRO A 104 -8.87 -18.16 -2.44
C PRO A 104 -8.97 -19.22 -3.53
N ALA A 105 -10.12 -19.29 -4.20
CA ALA A 105 -10.30 -20.15 -5.37
C ALA A 105 -9.13 -19.90 -6.33
N ALA A 106 -8.30 -20.92 -6.53
CA ALA A 106 -7.10 -20.85 -7.32
C ALA A 106 -7.46 -20.30 -8.72
N SER A 107 -7.10 -19.04 -8.97
CA SER A 107 -7.12 -18.49 -10.31
C SER A 107 -6.06 -19.25 -11.12
N PRO A 108 -6.42 -19.95 -12.20
CA PRO A 108 -5.44 -20.70 -12.97
C PRO A 108 -4.58 -19.69 -13.75
N GLY A 109 -3.31 -19.55 -13.36
CA GLY A 109 -2.26 -19.11 -14.29
C GLY A 109 -1.64 -17.72 -14.10
N ARG A 110 -1.55 -17.16 -12.89
CA ARG A 110 -0.62 -16.03 -12.66
C ARG A 110 0.68 -16.58 -12.06
N PRO A 111 1.84 -16.46 -12.73
CA PRO A 111 3.11 -16.81 -12.09
C PRO A 111 3.31 -15.86 -10.91
N GLU A 112 3.29 -16.40 -9.70
CA GLU A 112 3.69 -15.65 -8.51
C GLU A 112 5.13 -15.18 -8.71
N PRO A 113 5.43 -13.87 -8.60
CA PRO A 113 6.80 -13.47 -8.48
C PRO A 113 7.34 -14.12 -7.21
N VAL A 114 8.37 -14.95 -7.35
CA VAL A 114 9.16 -15.49 -6.25
C VAL A 114 9.79 -14.32 -5.49
N LEU A 115 9.03 -13.72 -4.57
CA LEU A 115 9.53 -12.87 -3.52
C LEU A 115 10.26 -13.80 -2.55
N SER A 116 11.55 -14.01 -2.81
CA SER A 116 12.42 -14.81 -1.97
C SER A 116 12.38 -14.32 -0.51
N GLY A 117 11.84 -15.17 0.36
CA GLY A 117 12.24 -15.33 1.76
C GLY A 117 11.86 -14.28 2.81
N TRP A 118 11.43 -13.06 2.45
CA TRP A 118 11.21 -12.00 3.45
C TRP A 118 9.77 -11.90 3.99
N ALA A 119 8.76 -12.32 3.23
CA ALA A 119 7.33 -12.25 3.63
C ALA A 119 6.91 -13.22 4.77
N ARG A 120 7.84 -14.00 5.34
CA ARG A 120 7.56 -15.01 6.38
C ARG A 120 7.92 -14.58 7.81
N ARG A 121 8.35 -13.33 8.03
CA ARG A 121 8.74 -12.82 9.36
C ARG A 121 8.10 -11.47 9.66
N HIS A 122 6.81 -11.46 9.97
CA HIS A 122 6.25 -10.51 10.93
C HIS A 122 5.41 -11.28 11.94
N PRO A 123 5.72 -11.21 13.25
CA PRO A 123 4.90 -11.82 14.29
C PRO A 123 3.57 -11.07 14.39
N ALA A 124 2.48 -11.83 14.44
CA ALA A 124 1.15 -11.33 14.78
C ALA A 124 1.22 -10.59 16.13
N VAL A 125 0.97 -9.28 16.11
CA VAL A 125 0.66 -8.53 17.33
C VAL A 125 -0.74 -8.96 17.78
N THR A 126 -0.76 -9.91 18.70
CA THR A 126 -1.91 -10.23 19.54
C THR A 126 -2.13 -9.08 20.51
N GLY A 127 -2.97 -8.12 20.13
CA GLY A 127 -3.52 -7.11 21.03
C GLY A 127 -4.49 -7.73 22.03
N ALA A 128 -3.99 -8.18 23.17
CA ALA A 128 -4.80 -8.56 24.32
C ALA A 128 -5.54 -7.32 24.86
N ARG A 129 -6.88 -7.42 24.89
CA ARG A 129 -7.76 -6.43 25.52
C ARG A 129 -7.53 -6.38 27.03
N SER A 130 -6.85 -5.35 27.52
CA SER A 130 -6.89 -4.98 28.94
C SER A 130 -8.12 -4.10 29.20
N ARG A 131 -9.09 -4.69 29.89
CA ARG A 131 -10.25 -4.01 30.46
C ARG A 131 -9.78 -3.06 31.57
N HIS A 132 -9.76 -1.76 31.32
CA HIS A 132 -9.73 -0.76 32.39
C HIS A 132 -11.16 -0.37 32.78
N ARG A 133 -11.56 -0.91 33.93
CA ARG A 133 -12.71 -0.55 34.75
C ARG A 133 -12.46 0.85 35.31
N TRP A 134 -13.33 1.81 34.99
CA TRP A 134 -13.46 3.06 35.74
C TRP A 134 -14.63 2.93 36.72
N MET A 135 -14.32 3.23 37.99
CA MET A 135 -15.17 3.45 39.17
C MET A 135 -16.39 2.55 39.40
#